data_AF-A0A661JKG6-F1
#
_entry.id   AF-A0A661JKG6-F1
#
_cell.length_a   1.000
_cell.length_b   1.000
_cell.length_c   1.000
_cell.angle_alpha   90.00
_cell.angle_beta   90.00
_cell.angle_gamma   90.00
#
_symmetry.space_group_name_H-M   'P 1'
#
loop_
_entity.id
_entity.type
_entity.pdbx_description
1 polymer ?
#
loop_
_entity_poly.entity_id
_entity_poly.type
_entity_poly.pdbx_seq_one_letter_code
_entity_poly.pdbx_strand_id
1 'polypeptide(L)'
;MCEMEILKSNKGIALILALILGLVSVAFLTGIFLMISTGARMSGIERSYTAAVEAARGGATLTCRYLRRGITNSQVAEAEWLTVRDSDCLQAKRSKATDDWTSWGCDTGCETNDTLSSIETCYDFYMMAGPYELYSKVIDTKKFTTETGDTGYIYTVHVLSKSTQDPNDKAWITFLYRVEP
;
A
#
# COMPACT_ATOMS: atom_id res chain seq x y z
N MET A 1 77.08 43.67 -7.27
CA MET A 1 77.31 42.44 -6.49
C MET A 1 75.96 41.75 -6.43
N CYS A 2 75.71 40.84 -7.38
CA CYS A 2 74.43 40.12 -7.46
C CYS A 2 74.56 38.82 -6.66
N GLU A 3 73.76 38.72 -5.61
CA GLU A 3 73.55 37.50 -4.85
C GLU A 3 72.58 36.61 -5.65
N MET A 4 73.00 35.38 -5.97
CA MET A 4 72.22 34.42 -6.74
C MET A 4 71.66 33.39 -5.77
N GLU A 5 70.40 33.56 -5.35
CA GLU A 5 69.69 32.58 -4.52
C GLU A 5 69.41 31.30 -5.33
N ILE A 6 69.90 30.18 -4.83
CA ILE A 6 69.71 28.85 -5.42
C ILE A 6 68.29 28.38 -5.08
N LEU A 7 67.36 28.48 -6.04
CA LEU A 7 66.01 27.93 -5.93
C LEU A 7 66.06 26.39 -5.89
N LYS A 8 65.99 25.82 -4.68
CA LYS A 8 65.88 24.37 -4.44
C LYS A 8 64.56 23.87 -5.02
N SER A 9 64.62 22.90 -5.93
CA SER A 9 63.45 22.35 -6.64
C SER A 9 62.53 21.56 -5.71
N ASN A 10 61.53 22.23 -5.12
CA ASN A 10 60.46 21.65 -4.31
C ASN A 10 59.34 20.97 -5.14
N LYS A 11 59.57 20.76 -6.44
CA LYS A 11 58.57 20.26 -7.41
C LYS A 11 58.03 18.87 -7.05
N GLY A 12 58.83 18.00 -6.42
CA GLY A 12 58.41 16.67 -5.99
C GLY A 12 57.43 16.69 -4.81
N ILE A 13 57.69 17.54 -3.81
CA ILE A 13 56.78 17.73 -2.66
C ILE A 13 55.47 18.38 -3.09
N ALA A 14 55.54 19.36 -4.01
CA ALA A 14 54.34 19.98 -4.57
C ALA A 14 53.46 18.96 -5.30
N LEU A 15 54.05 18.01 -6.04
CA LEU A 15 53.31 16.94 -6.72
C LEU A 15 52.63 15.99 -5.71
N ILE A 16 53.33 15.59 -4.65
CA ILE A 16 52.77 14.70 -3.61
C ILE A 16 51.62 15.39 -2.88
N LEU A 17 51.77 16.67 -2.52
CA LEU A 17 50.72 17.44 -1.87
C LEU A 17 49.50 17.60 -2.78
N ALA A 18 49.70 17.87 -4.07
CA ALA A 18 48.61 17.92 -5.05
C ALA A 18 47.91 16.56 -5.20
N LEU A 19 48.66 15.45 -5.14
CA LEU A 19 48.12 14.10 -5.20
C LEU A 19 47.26 13.78 -3.96
N ILE A 20 47.73 14.12 -2.76
CA ILE A 20 46.99 13.87 -1.51
C ILE A 20 45.72 14.74 -1.46
N LEU A 21 45.83 16.02 -1.81
CA LEU A 21 44.67 16.92 -1.87
C LEU A 21 43.66 16.47 -2.94
N GLY A 22 44.15 15.95 -4.07
CA GLY A 22 43.31 15.33 -5.10
C GLY A 22 42.57 14.09 -4.59
N LEU A 23 43.27 13.18 -3.90
CA LEU A 23 42.67 11.97 -3.34
C LEU A 23 41.57 12.29 -2.31
N VAL A 24 41.84 13.24 -1.41
CA VAL A 24 40.87 13.70 -0.41
C VAL A 24 39.63 14.30 -1.09
N SER A 25 39.84 15.13 -2.12
CA SER A 25 38.74 15.74 -2.88
C SER A 25 37.86 14.68 -3.56
N VAL A 26 38.47 13.66 -4.17
CA VAL A 26 37.74 12.56 -4.81
C VAL A 26 36.97 11.72 -3.78
N ALA A 27 37.56 11.46 -2.60
CA ALA A 27 36.88 10.74 -1.53
C ALA A 27 35.61 11.48 -1.06
N PHE A 28 35.69 12.80 -0.87
CA PHE A 28 34.53 13.62 -0.53
C PHE A 28 33.46 13.64 -1.62
N LEU A 29 33.86 13.84 -2.89
CA LEU A 29 32.92 13.81 -4.02
C LEU A 29 32.20 12.46 -4.13
N THR A 30 32.92 11.36 -3.92
CA THR A 30 32.35 10.01 -3.92
C THR A 30 31.33 9.86 -2.78
N GLY A 31 31.67 10.33 -1.57
CA GLY A 31 30.74 10.30 -0.43
C GLY A 31 29.44 11.06 -0.69
N ILE A 32 29.54 12.27 -1.25
CA ILE A 32 28.37 13.08 -1.60
C ILE A 32 27.53 12.40 -2.70
N PHE A 33 28.19 11.88 -3.74
CA PHE A 33 27.49 11.21 -4.84
C PHE A 33 26.73 9.97 -4.36
N LEU A 34 27.31 9.20 -3.44
CA LEU A 34 26.64 8.05 -2.82
C LEU A 34 25.40 8.47 -2.03
N MET A 35 25.48 9.53 -1.21
CA MET A 35 24.33 10.03 -0.46
C MET A 35 23.20 10.54 -1.37
N ILE A 36 23.52 11.23 -2.46
CA ILE A 36 22.52 11.72 -3.42
C ILE A 36 21.84 10.54 -4.14
N SER A 37 22.62 9.56 -4.58
CA SER A 37 22.12 8.39 -5.31
C SER A 37 21.18 7.52 -4.46
N THR A 38 21.53 7.30 -3.19
CA THR A 38 20.66 6.54 -2.27
C THR A 38 19.40 7.32 -1.93
N GLY A 39 19.50 8.64 -1.71
CA GLY A 39 18.35 9.50 -1.44
C GLY A 39 17.34 9.52 -2.59
N ALA A 40 17.80 9.65 -3.84
CA ALA A 40 16.93 9.66 -5.01
C ALA A 40 16.18 8.33 -5.19
N ARG A 41 16.85 7.19 -4.96
CA ARG A 41 16.21 5.86 -5.04
C ARG A 41 15.17 5.66 -3.94
N MET A 42 15.51 6.03 -2.71
CA MET A 42 14.60 5.90 -1.56
C MET A 42 13.34 6.75 -1.77
N SER A 43 13.49 7.99 -2.24
CA SER A 43 12.35 8.87 -2.56
C SER A 43 11.44 8.31 -3.65
N GLY A 44 12.01 7.67 -4.68
CA GLY A 44 11.23 7.01 -5.72
C GLY A 44 10.36 5.87 -5.18
N ILE A 45 10.94 5.00 -4.34
CA ILE A 45 10.24 3.87 -3.71
C ILE A 45 9.16 4.36 -2.75
N GLU A 46 9.45 5.39 -1.96
CA GLU A 46 8.48 5.96 -1.03
C GLU A 46 7.26 6.54 -1.76
N ARG A 47 7.48 7.18 -2.91
CA ARG A 47 6.40 7.72 -3.73
C ARG A 47 5.49 6.62 -4.28
N SER A 48 6.05 5.55 -4.84
CA SER A 48 5.24 4.45 -5.39
C SER A 48 4.46 3.73 -4.28
N TYR A 49 5.13 3.44 -3.15
CA TYR A 49 4.48 2.86 -1.99
C TYR A 49 3.33 3.72 -1.46
N THR A 50 3.55 5.03 -1.34
CA THR A 50 2.51 5.96 -0.88
C THR A 50 1.33 5.98 -1.86
N ALA A 51 1.60 5.99 -3.17
CA ALA A 51 0.54 5.95 -4.18
C ALA A 51 -0.29 4.65 -4.10
N ALA A 52 0.36 3.50 -3.92
CA ALA A 52 -0.32 2.22 -3.71
C ALA A 52 -1.20 2.26 -2.44
N VAL A 53 -0.66 2.73 -1.31
CA VAL A 53 -1.41 2.84 -0.04
C VAL A 53 -2.61 3.77 -0.17
N GLU A 54 -2.48 4.93 -0.83
CA GLU A 54 -3.59 5.84 -1.06
C GLU A 54 -4.65 5.24 -1.98
N ALA A 55 -4.24 4.47 -3.00
CA ALA A 55 -5.17 3.71 -3.82
C ALA A 55 -5.95 2.68 -2.97
N ALA A 56 -5.26 1.93 -2.10
CA ALA A 56 -5.89 0.99 -1.17
C ALA A 56 -6.87 1.69 -0.21
N ARG A 57 -6.54 2.88 0.31
CA ARG A 57 -7.45 3.70 1.13
C ARG A 57 -8.72 4.12 0.38
N GLY A 58 -8.61 4.37 -0.93
CA GLY A 58 -9.76 4.60 -1.80
C GLY A 58 -10.73 3.41 -1.78
N GLY A 59 -10.20 2.19 -1.98
CA GLY A 59 -10.99 0.95 -1.88
C GLY A 59 -11.59 0.73 -0.48
N ALA A 60 -10.83 1.00 0.58
CA ALA A 60 -11.30 0.93 1.96
C ALA A 60 -12.50 1.85 2.21
N THR A 61 -12.45 3.07 1.68
CA THR A 61 -13.53 4.05 1.82
C THR A 61 -14.83 3.53 1.20
N LEU A 62 -14.73 2.88 0.04
CA LEU A 62 -15.89 2.27 -0.61
C LEU A 62 -16.48 1.14 0.24
N THR A 63 -15.64 0.23 0.73
CA THR A 63 -16.08 -0.88 1.57
C THR A 63 -16.71 -0.39 2.86
N CYS A 64 -16.13 0.61 3.53
CA CYS A 64 -16.72 1.21 4.72
C CYS A 64 -18.09 1.85 4.43
N ARG A 65 -18.23 2.55 3.30
CA ARG A 65 -19.53 3.13 2.89
C ARG A 65 -20.56 2.03 2.66
N TYR A 66 -20.17 0.93 2.01
CA TYR A 66 -21.04 -0.23 1.82
C TYR A 66 -21.46 -0.85 3.16
N LEU A 67 -20.52 -1.13 4.06
CA LEU A 67 -20.83 -1.76 5.34
C LEU A 67 -21.81 -0.91 6.16
N ARG A 68 -21.62 0.41 6.19
CA ARG A 68 -22.47 1.33 6.94
C ARG A 68 -23.84 1.55 6.31
N ARG A 69 -23.91 1.93 5.02
CA ARG A 69 -25.18 2.30 4.38
C ARG A 69 -25.87 1.14 3.68
N GLY A 70 -25.12 0.13 3.29
CA GLY A 70 -25.56 -0.83 2.29
C GLY A 70 -25.58 -0.22 0.90
N ILE A 71 -25.51 -1.08 -0.10
CA ILE A 71 -25.77 -0.75 -1.50
C ILE A 71 -26.61 -1.91 -2.04
N THR A 72 -27.69 -1.62 -2.75
CA THR A 72 -28.48 -2.67 -3.42
C THR A 72 -27.80 -3.08 -4.72
N ASN A 73 -28.00 -4.33 -5.18
CA ASN A 73 -27.37 -4.84 -6.40
C ASN A 73 -27.65 -3.96 -7.64
N SER A 74 -28.82 -3.30 -7.68
CA SER A 74 -29.17 -2.31 -8.71
C SER A 74 -28.23 -1.11 -8.75
N GLN A 75 -27.81 -0.59 -7.59
CA GLN A 75 -26.91 0.56 -7.49
C GLN A 75 -25.46 0.21 -7.82
N VAL A 76 -25.06 -1.06 -7.63
CA VAL A 76 -23.74 -1.56 -8.06
C VAL A 76 -23.72 -1.82 -9.56
N ALA A 77 -24.80 -2.37 -10.12
CA ALA A 77 -24.90 -2.66 -11.55
C ALA A 77 -24.83 -1.41 -12.44
N GLU A 78 -25.20 -0.25 -11.91
CA GLU A 78 -25.07 1.06 -12.58
C GLU A 78 -23.64 1.62 -12.55
N ALA A 79 -22.76 1.09 -11.69
CA ALA A 79 -21.39 1.57 -11.52
C ALA A 79 -20.41 0.76 -12.39
N GLU A 80 -20.16 1.21 -13.61
CA GLU A 80 -19.24 0.55 -14.57
C GLU A 80 -17.80 0.36 -14.03
N TRP A 81 -17.39 1.18 -13.07
CA TRP A 81 -16.05 1.18 -12.47
C TRP A 81 -15.89 0.21 -11.29
N LEU A 82 -16.98 -0.45 -10.85
CA LEU A 82 -17.00 -1.30 -9.66
C LEU A 82 -17.55 -2.69 -10.01
N THR A 83 -16.81 -3.72 -9.65
CA THR A 83 -17.25 -5.11 -9.75
C THR A 83 -17.46 -5.69 -8.36
N VAL A 84 -18.62 -6.33 -8.16
CA VAL A 84 -18.90 -7.16 -6.98
C VAL A 84 -18.88 -8.60 -7.42
N ARG A 85 -18.09 -9.43 -6.74
CA ARG A 85 -17.92 -10.84 -7.12
C ARG A 85 -19.18 -11.67 -6.85
N ASP A 86 -19.73 -11.52 -5.65
CA ASP A 86 -20.92 -12.23 -5.20
C ASP A 86 -21.73 -11.30 -4.31
N SER A 87 -22.87 -10.85 -4.83
CA SER A 87 -23.74 -9.91 -4.13
C SER A 87 -24.44 -10.52 -2.92
N ASP A 88 -24.79 -11.80 -3.00
CA ASP A 88 -25.59 -12.46 -1.97
C ASP A 88 -24.68 -12.79 -0.78
N CYS A 89 -23.49 -13.31 -1.07
CA CYS A 89 -22.46 -13.46 -0.07
C CYS A 89 -22.10 -12.11 0.57
N LEU A 90 -21.92 -11.05 -0.22
CA LEU A 90 -21.59 -9.73 0.31
C LEU A 90 -22.67 -9.18 1.27
N GLN A 91 -23.95 -9.42 0.97
CA GLN A 91 -25.06 -9.09 1.88
C GLN A 91 -25.04 -9.94 3.15
N ALA A 92 -24.70 -11.23 3.05
CA ALA A 92 -24.51 -12.09 4.23
C ALA A 92 -23.36 -11.57 5.10
N LYS A 93 -22.21 -11.22 4.50
CA LYS A 93 -21.04 -10.65 5.18
C LYS A 93 -21.37 -9.36 5.93
N ARG A 94 -22.25 -8.52 5.37
CA ARG A 94 -22.71 -7.29 6.01
C ARG A 94 -23.67 -7.57 7.17
N SER A 95 -24.63 -8.46 7.01
CA SER A 95 -25.77 -8.60 7.94
C SER A 95 -25.63 -9.73 8.98
N LYS A 96 -24.63 -10.60 8.83
CA LYS A 96 -24.46 -11.80 9.65
C LYS A 96 -23.03 -11.94 10.17
N ALA A 97 -22.91 -12.59 11.32
CA ALA A 97 -21.61 -12.98 11.85
C ALA A 97 -20.96 -14.04 10.94
N THR A 98 -19.64 -14.13 10.95
CA THR A 98 -18.87 -15.05 10.10
C THR A 98 -19.36 -16.49 10.15
N ASP A 99 -19.73 -16.95 11.35
CA ASP A 99 -20.19 -18.32 11.59
C ASP A 99 -21.51 -18.63 10.85
N ASP A 100 -22.29 -17.61 10.49
CA ASP A 100 -23.59 -17.72 9.84
C ASP A 100 -23.51 -17.51 8.31
N TRP A 101 -22.33 -17.18 7.76
CA TRP A 101 -22.19 -16.82 6.33
C TRP A 101 -22.58 -17.95 5.38
N THR A 102 -22.07 -19.17 5.61
CA THR A 102 -22.40 -20.37 4.83
C THR A 102 -23.88 -20.73 4.93
N SER A 103 -24.48 -20.55 6.10
CA SER A 103 -25.92 -20.77 6.32
C SER A 103 -26.80 -19.78 5.53
N TRP A 104 -26.22 -18.68 5.06
CA TRP A 104 -26.88 -17.63 4.28
C TRP A 104 -26.46 -17.62 2.80
N GLY A 105 -25.90 -18.74 2.32
CA GLY A 105 -25.57 -18.90 0.90
C GLY A 105 -24.20 -18.37 0.49
N CYS A 106 -23.40 -17.85 1.43
CA CYS A 106 -21.99 -17.55 1.17
C CYS A 106 -21.13 -18.81 1.40
N ASP A 107 -21.21 -19.76 0.46
CA ASP A 107 -20.42 -21.00 0.46
C ASP A 107 -19.67 -21.17 -0.87
N THR A 108 -18.66 -20.32 -1.04
CA THR A 108 -17.86 -20.20 -2.27
C THR A 108 -16.42 -20.69 -2.08
N GLY A 109 -16.04 -21.19 -0.88
CA GLY A 109 -14.67 -21.59 -0.53
C GLY A 109 -13.71 -20.40 -0.34
N CYS A 110 -14.28 -19.21 -0.26
CA CYS A 110 -13.62 -17.92 -0.36
C CYS A 110 -13.95 -17.01 0.84
N GLU A 111 -14.51 -17.56 1.90
CA GLU A 111 -15.12 -16.82 3.00
C GLU A 111 -14.06 -16.32 3.96
N THR A 112 -13.28 -17.25 4.51
CA THR A 112 -12.38 -17.01 5.65
C THR A 112 -10.90 -16.97 5.28
N ASN A 113 -10.55 -17.25 4.02
CA ASN A 113 -9.15 -17.24 3.57
C ASN A 113 -8.58 -15.82 3.49
N ASP A 114 -7.53 -15.54 4.27
CA ASP A 114 -6.91 -14.22 4.45
C ASP A 114 -5.56 -14.03 3.75
N THR A 115 -5.13 -15.00 2.93
CA THR A 115 -3.88 -14.91 2.15
C THR A 115 -3.94 -13.86 1.04
N LEU A 116 -2.77 -13.37 0.60
CA LEU A 116 -2.69 -12.38 -0.48
C LEU A 116 -3.31 -12.90 -1.80
N SER A 117 -3.09 -14.18 -2.12
CA SER A 117 -3.70 -14.83 -3.30
C SER A 117 -5.22 -14.96 -3.18
N SER A 118 -5.74 -15.27 -1.99
CA SER A 118 -7.18 -15.32 -1.76
C SER A 118 -7.83 -13.95 -1.82
N ILE A 119 -7.11 -12.85 -1.53
CA ILE A 119 -7.67 -11.50 -1.71
C ILE A 119 -7.83 -11.18 -3.21
N GLU A 120 -6.85 -11.53 -4.06
CA GLU A 120 -6.91 -11.30 -5.50
C GLU A 120 -7.99 -12.14 -6.21
N THR A 121 -8.22 -13.37 -5.75
CA THR A 121 -9.15 -14.32 -6.38
C THR A 121 -10.55 -14.29 -5.77
N CYS A 122 -10.63 -14.04 -4.46
CA CYS A 122 -11.86 -14.05 -3.69
C CYS A 122 -12.21 -12.67 -3.14
N TYR A 123 -12.01 -11.62 -3.94
CA TYR A 123 -12.39 -10.25 -3.60
C TYR A 123 -13.91 -10.11 -3.45
N ASP A 124 -14.35 -9.24 -2.56
CA ASP A 124 -15.76 -8.85 -2.50
C ASP A 124 -16.04 -7.66 -3.42
N PHE A 125 -15.09 -6.70 -3.47
CA PHE A 125 -15.09 -5.59 -4.42
C PHE A 125 -13.81 -5.58 -5.23
N TYR A 126 -13.96 -5.31 -6.52
CA TYR A 126 -12.87 -5.01 -7.44
C TYR A 126 -13.13 -3.68 -8.14
N MET A 127 -12.10 -2.85 -8.24
CA MET A 127 -12.17 -1.62 -9.03
C MET A 127 -10.77 -1.25 -9.53
N MET A 128 -10.73 -0.36 -10.52
CA MET A 128 -9.48 0.23 -10.99
C MET A 128 -9.38 1.69 -10.55
N ALA A 129 -8.22 2.08 -10.03
CA ALA A 129 -7.88 3.45 -9.68
C ALA A 129 -6.61 3.87 -10.44
N GLY A 130 -6.80 4.35 -11.68
CA GLY A 130 -5.69 4.65 -12.58
C GLY A 130 -4.91 3.37 -12.91
N PRO A 131 -3.58 3.32 -12.68
CA PRO A 131 -2.79 2.12 -12.93
C PRO A 131 -2.89 1.06 -11.82
N TYR A 132 -3.68 1.28 -10.77
CA TYR A 132 -3.80 0.35 -9.64
C TYR A 132 -5.10 -0.46 -9.70
N GLU A 133 -4.98 -1.77 -9.58
CA GLU A 133 -6.07 -2.70 -9.33
C GLU A 133 -6.32 -2.78 -7.83
N LEU A 134 -7.57 -2.59 -7.42
CA LEU A 134 -7.99 -2.59 -6.03
C LEU A 134 -8.89 -3.79 -5.78
N TYR A 135 -8.50 -4.59 -4.80
CA TYR A 135 -9.26 -5.74 -4.33
C TYR A 135 -9.59 -5.51 -2.85
N SER A 136 -10.87 -5.48 -2.51
CA SER A 136 -11.31 -5.42 -1.12
C SER A 136 -12.01 -6.71 -0.74
N LYS A 137 -11.73 -7.19 0.47
CA LYS A 137 -12.31 -8.41 1.01
C LYS A 137 -12.63 -8.24 2.49
N VAL A 138 -13.85 -8.55 2.87
CA VAL A 138 -14.30 -8.71 4.26
C VAL A 138 -13.98 -10.14 4.70
N ILE A 139 -13.23 -10.26 5.79
CA ILE A 139 -12.67 -11.52 6.30
C ILE A 139 -13.48 -12.07 7.45
N ASP A 140 -13.91 -11.17 8.33
CA ASP A 140 -14.58 -11.55 9.56
C ASP A 140 -15.56 -10.45 9.97
N THR A 141 -16.75 -10.87 10.36
CA THR A 141 -17.80 -10.03 10.94
C THR A 141 -18.14 -10.56 12.32
N LYS A 142 -17.88 -9.75 13.35
CA LYS A 142 -18.26 -10.04 14.73
C LYS A 142 -19.45 -9.19 15.14
N LYS A 143 -20.51 -9.85 15.64
CA LYS A 143 -21.67 -9.20 16.23
C LYS A 143 -21.38 -8.82 17.68
N PHE A 144 -21.84 -7.65 18.09
CA PHE A 144 -21.84 -7.23 19.50
C PHE A 144 -23.17 -6.55 19.84
N THR A 145 -23.56 -6.58 21.11
CA THR A 145 -24.74 -5.87 21.60
C THR A 145 -24.28 -4.60 22.30
N THR A 146 -24.92 -3.49 21.98
CA THR A 146 -24.69 -2.19 22.66
C THR A 146 -25.39 -2.16 24.02
N GLU A 147 -25.04 -1.18 24.85
CA GLU A 147 -25.70 -0.97 26.15
C GLU A 147 -27.21 -0.68 26.01
N THR A 148 -27.65 -0.16 24.86
CA THR A 148 -29.06 0.11 24.53
C THR A 148 -29.83 -1.12 24.05
N GLY A 149 -29.15 -2.27 23.88
CA GLY A 149 -29.74 -3.51 23.38
C GLY A 149 -29.71 -3.66 21.86
N ASP A 150 -29.17 -2.68 21.13
CA ASP A 150 -29.08 -2.72 19.68
C ASP A 150 -27.89 -3.57 19.22
N THR A 151 -28.04 -4.24 18.07
CA THR A 151 -26.99 -5.07 17.48
C THR A 151 -26.05 -4.22 16.63
N GLY A 152 -24.77 -4.23 16.97
CA GLY A 152 -23.69 -3.66 16.16
C GLY A 152 -22.78 -4.73 15.58
N TYR A 153 -21.95 -4.33 14.62
CA TYR A 153 -21.01 -5.21 13.93
C TYR A 153 -19.61 -4.61 13.86
N ILE A 154 -18.60 -5.47 13.99
CA ILE A 154 -17.20 -5.14 13.76
C ILE A 154 -16.73 -5.98 12.57
N TYR A 155 -16.21 -5.32 11.55
CA TYR A 155 -15.73 -5.95 10.32
C TYR A 155 -14.21 -5.88 10.26
N THR A 156 -13.58 -7.00 9.96
CA THR A 156 -12.17 -7.07 9.57
C THR A 156 -12.11 -7.06 8.05
N VAL A 157 -11.44 -6.04 7.50
CA VAL A 157 -11.37 -5.84 6.04
C VAL A 157 -9.91 -5.79 5.61
N HIS A 158 -9.61 -6.53 4.55
CA HIS A 158 -8.37 -6.42 3.79
C HIS A 158 -8.64 -5.66 2.50
N VAL A 159 -7.74 -4.72 2.19
CA VAL A 159 -7.72 -4.06 0.88
C VAL A 159 -6.31 -4.17 0.33
N LEU A 160 -6.22 -4.74 -0.87
CA LEU A 160 -5.00 -4.89 -1.63
C LEU A 160 -5.07 -3.95 -2.83
N SER A 161 -4.04 -3.13 -2.98
CA SER A 161 -3.77 -2.40 -4.22
C SER A 161 -2.58 -3.01 -4.92
N LYS A 162 -2.67 -3.20 -6.24
CA LYS A 162 -1.59 -3.76 -7.06
C LYS A 162 -1.42 -2.92 -8.32
N SER A 163 -0.21 -2.48 -8.61
CA SER A 163 0.07 -1.74 -9.84
C SER A 163 0.03 -2.70 -11.04
N THR A 164 -0.58 -2.24 -12.12
CA THR A 164 -0.60 -2.91 -13.43
C THR A 164 0.73 -2.75 -14.18
N GLN A 165 1.58 -1.80 -13.76
CA GLN A 165 2.85 -1.49 -14.43
C GLN A 165 4.05 -2.19 -13.77
N ASP A 166 4.04 -2.29 -12.44
CA ASP A 166 5.06 -3.02 -11.67
C ASP A 166 4.38 -3.92 -10.62
N PRO A 167 4.40 -5.25 -10.79
CA PRO A 167 3.78 -6.17 -9.85
C PRO A 167 4.36 -6.12 -8.42
N ASN A 168 5.56 -5.54 -8.24
CA ASN A 168 6.16 -5.35 -6.92
C ASN A 168 5.59 -4.12 -6.21
N ASP A 169 5.01 -3.16 -6.94
CA ASP A 169 4.35 -1.99 -6.39
C ASP A 169 2.93 -2.37 -5.94
N LYS A 170 2.83 -2.80 -4.69
CA LYS A 170 1.58 -3.22 -4.06
C LYS A 170 1.53 -2.79 -2.60
N ALA A 171 0.32 -2.56 -2.12
CA ALA A 171 0.06 -2.27 -0.72
C ALA A 171 -1.11 -3.10 -0.24
N TRP A 172 -0.96 -3.69 0.94
CA TRP A 172 -2.02 -4.40 1.64
C TRP A 172 -2.29 -3.66 2.94
N ILE A 173 -3.50 -3.16 3.07
CA ILE A 173 -4.00 -2.55 4.30
C ILE A 173 -5.03 -3.47 4.95
N THR A 174 -4.95 -3.56 6.27
CA THR A 174 -5.92 -4.26 7.11
C THR A 174 -6.45 -3.28 8.12
N PHE A 175 -7.77 -3.21 8.25
CA PHE A 175 -8.40 -2.37 9.25
C PHE A 175 -9.63 -3.04 9.85
N LEU A 176 -9.95 -2.59 11.06
CA LEU A 176 -11.17 -2.92 11.76
C LEU A 176 -12.14 -1.76 11.60
N TYR A 177 -13.38 -2.08 11.23
CA TYR A 177 -14.43 -1.09 11.06
C TYR A 177 -15.63 -1.45 11.93
N ARG A 178 -15.96 -0.57 12.88
CA ARG A 178 -17.13 -0.71 13.75
C ARG A 178 -18.31 0.03 13.14
N VAL A 179 -19.43 -0.66 13.01
CA VAL A 179 -20.72 -0.10 12.64
C VAL A 179 -21.67 -0.26 13.82
N GLU A 180 -22.15 0.87 14.31
CA GLU A 180 -23.24 0.95 15.27
C GLU A 180 -24.56 1.15 14.52
N PRO A 181 -25.67 0.64 15.07
CA PRO A 181 -27.01 0.78 14.50
C PRO A 181 -27.47 2.24 14.37
#